data_AF-W9QDX8-F1
#
_entry.id   AF-W9QDX8-F1
#
_cell.length_a   1.000
_cell.length_b   1.000
_cell.length_c   1.000
_cell.angle_alpha   90.00
_cell.angle_beta   90.00
_cell.angle_gamma   90.00
#
_symmetry.space_group_name_H-M   'P 1'
#
loop_
_entity.id
_entity.type
_entity.pdbx_description
1 polymer ?
#
loop_
_entity_poly.entity_id
_entity_poly.type
_entity_poly.pdbx_seq_one_letter_code
_entity_poly.pdbx_strand_id
1 'polypeptide(L)'
;MFEDGNVEVRKKKLFVPRVEDKNSHMRMLHISRIDDLVANSMDILEPAPVDADGNEREDVMQANEPVDLFLLPGLAFDRTGRRLGRGGGYYDTFIRNYQELAKARNWEQPLLVALSYSTQIMDEEVIPITPNDVPVDALVSAAGVIPIRSAALERISNGFSPDVAC
;
A
#
# COMPACT_ATOMS: atom_id res chain seq x y z
N MET A 1 -10.14 24.70 -29.05
CA MET A 1 -11.11 23.75 -28.45
C MET A 1 -10.31 22.50 -28.17
N PHE A 2 -9.86 22.33 -26.93
CA PHE A 2 -9.27 21.09 -26.48
C PHE A 2 -10.43 20.27 -25.93
N GLU A 3 -10.65 19.09 -26.49
CA GLU A 3 -11.64 18.15 -25.97
C GLU A 3 -11.10 17.60 -24.65
N ASP A 4 -11.80 17.90 -23.56
CA ASP A 4 -11.57 17.30 -22.26
C ASP A 4 -11.87 15.79 -22.39
N GLY A 5 -10.78 15.02 -22.56
CA GLY A 5 -10.82 13.57 -22.50
C GLY A 5 -11.41 13.17 -21.14
N ASN A 6 -12.61 12.62 -21.20
CA ASN A 6 -13.38 12.18 -20.05
C ASN A 6 -12.65 10.98 -19.41
N VAL A 7 -11.70 11.24 -18.52
CA VAL A 7 -11.08 10.21 -17.68
C VAL A 7 -12.15 9.74 -16.73
N GLU A 8 -12.73 8.57 -17.01
CA GLU A 8 -13.63 7.89 -16.08
C GLU A 8 -12.84 7.57 -14.81
N VAL A 9 -12.96 8.43 -13.79
CA VAL A 9 -12.35 8.21 -12.49
C VAL A 9 -13.04 7.00 -11.87
N ARG A 10 -12.47 5.81 -12.09
CA ARG A 10 -12.91 4.60 -11.41
C ARG A 10 -12.91 4.88 -9.91
N LYS A 11 -14.07 4.75 -9.28
CA LYS A 11 -14.24 4.92 -7.84
C LYS A 11 -13.36 3.87 -7.12
N LYS A 12 -12.25 4.30 -6.53
CA LYS A 12 -11.37 3.46 -5.71
C LYS A 12 -11.86 3.49 -4.26
N LYS A 13 -11.87 2.33 -3.59
CA LYS A 13 -12.00 2.27 -2.13
C LYS A 13 -10.64 2.53 -1.50
N LEU A 14 -10.59 3.45 -0.54
CA LEU A 14 -9.36 3.84 0.14
C LEU A 14 -9.41 3.41 1.59
N PHE A 15 -8.36 2.70 2.01
CA PHE A 15 -8.16 2.31 3.41
C PHE A 15 -6.88 2.96 3.92
N VAL A 16 -6.94 3.48 5.15
CA VAL A 16 -5.82 4.17 5.80
C VAL A 16 -5.45 3.42 7.09
N PRO A 17 -4.15 3.29 7.41
CA PRO A 17 -3.72 2.60 8.61
C PRO A 17 -4.14 3.35 9.88
N ARG A 18 -4.52 2.57 10.90
CA ARG A 18 -4.70 2.99 12.27
C ARG A 18 -3.91 2.05 13.18
N VAL A 19 -3.02 2.61 14.00
CA VAL A 19 -2.22 1.82 14.94
C VAL A 19 -3.02 1.61 16.22
N GLU A 20 -3.24 0.35 16.60
CA GLU A 20 -4.05 0.01 17.77
C GLU A 20 -3.22 -0.07 19.05
N ASP A 21 -2.01 -0.64 18.97
CA ASP A 21 -1.13 -0.80 20.13
C ASP A 21 0.36 -0.92 19.76
N LYS A 22 1.21 -1.16 20.76
CA LYS A 22 2.67 -1.31 20.61
C LYS A 22 3.11 -2.71 20.18
N ASN A 23 2.21 -3.67 20.07
CA ASN A 23 2.47 -5.06 19.69
C ASN A 23 2.34 -5.28 18.18
N SER A 24 2.54 -4.22 17.39
CA SER A 24 2.41 -4.25 15.94
C SER A 24 0.99 -4.50 15.43
N HIS A 25 -0.05 -4.32 16.26
CA HIS A 25 -1.44 -4.40 15.81
C HIS A 25 -1.84 -3.13 15.06
N MET A 26 -2.26 -3.30 13.81
CA MET A 26 -2.70 -2.23 12.92
C MET A 26 -3.97 -2.67 12.21
N ARG A 27 -4.93 -1.76 12.08
CA ARG A 27 -6.11 -1.91 11.23
C ARG A 27 -5.98 -1.02 10.01
N MET A 28 -6.62 -1.40 8.90
CA MET A 28 -6.72 -0.56 7.71
C MET A 28 -8.20 -0.25 7.53
N LEU A 29 -8.60 0.99 7.79
CA LEU A 29 -10.01 1.38 7.87
C LEU A 29 -10.41 2.20 6.65
N HIS A 30 -11.60 1.92 6.13
CA HIS A 30 -12.16 2.63 5.01
C HIS A 30 -12.45 4.10 5.38
N ILE A 31 -12.01 5.01 4.51
CA ILE A 31 -12.38 6.42 4.59
C ILE A 31 -13.12 6.82 3.33
N SER A 32 -14.16 7.63 3.51
CA SER A 32 -14.93 8.18 2.38
C SER A 32 -14.49 9.61 2.05
N ARG A 33 -13.90 10.31 3.03
CA ARG A 33 -13.49 11.71 2.94
C ARG A 33 -12.19 11.93 3.71
N ILE A 34 -11.38 12.92 3.30
CA ILE A 34 -10.13 13.24 4.00
C ILE A 34 -10.37 13.83 5.39
N ASP A 35 -11.53 14.47 5.57
CA ASP A 35 -12.01 15.03 6.85
C ASP A 35 -12.26 13.95 7.93
N ASP A 36 -12.24 12.67 7.54
CA ASP A 36 -12.38 11.51 8.46
C ASP A 36 -11.14 11.27 9.32
N LEU A 37 -10.02 11.95 9.05
CA LEU A 37 -8.73 11.71 9.69
C LEU A 37 -8.52 12.61 10.92
N VAL A 38 -8.06 12.00 12.01
CA VAL A 38 -7.76 12.64 13.29
C VAL A 38 -6.27 12.44 13.61
N ALA A 39 -5.59 13.49 14.05
CA ALA A 39 -4.19 13.38 14.45
C ALA A 39 -4.03 12.48 15.69
N ASN A 40 -3.13 11.50 15.63
CA ASN A 40 -2.72 10.69 16.78
C ASN A 40 -1.68 11.44 17.64
N SER A 41 -1.15 10.78 18.68
CA SER A 41 -0.15 11.35 19.61
C SER A 41 1.19 11.73 18.97
N MET A 42 1.40 11.41 17.69
CA MET A 42 2.58 11.76 16.89
C MET A 42 2.24 12.71 15.72
N ASP A 43 1.08 13.39 15.77
CA ASP A 43 0.55 14.27 14.71
C ASP A 43 0.32 13.58 13.36
N ILE A 44 0.23 12.23 13.36
CA ILE A 44 -0.10 11.46 12.17
C ILE A 44 -1.62 11.34 12.08
N LEU A 45 -2.16 11.76 10.94
CA LEU A 45 -3.58 11.65 10.61
C LEU A 45 -3.99 10.18 10.44
N GLU A 46 -4.84 9.67 11.33
CA GLU A 46 -5.39 8.32 11.31
C GLU A 46 -6.93 8.36 11.33
N PRO A 47 -7.62 7.42 10.69
CA PRO A 47 -9.08 7.37 10.77
C PRO A 47 -9.53 7.08 12.20
N ALA A 48 -10.54 7.80 12.69
CA ALA A 48 -11.22 7.43 13.93
C ALA A 48 -11.84 6.01 13.79
N PRO A 49 -12.01 5.22 14.88
CA PRO A 49 -12.57 3.87 14.79
C PRO A 49 -13.99 3.85 14.21
N VAL A 50 -14.73 4.93 14.45
CA VAL A 50 -16.09 5.15 13.98
C VAL A 50 -16.14 6.29 12.97
N ASP A 51 -17.15 6.28 12.11
CA ASP A 51 -17.46 7.39 11.21
C ASP A 51 -18.18 8.55 11.93
N ALA A 52 -18.48 9.61 11.18
CA ALA A 52 -19.18 10.79 11.70
C ALA A 52 -20.59 10.49 12.26
N ASP A 53 -21.20 9.38 11.82
CA ASP A 53 -22.52 8.93 12.25
C ASP A 53 -22.44 7.91 13.41
N GLY A 54 -21.22 7.56 13.86
CA GLY A 54 -20.97 6.63 14.97
C GLY A 54 -20.94 5.15 14.57
N ASN A 55 -20.94 4.82 13.28
CA ASN A 55 -20.86 3.44 12.82
C ASN A 55 -19.41 2.96 12.77
N GLU A 56 -19.18 1.65 12.97
CA GLU A 56 -17.86 1.05 12.76
C GLU A 56 -17.42 1.18 11.30
N ARG A 57 -16.16 1.56 11.09
CA ARG A 57 -15.58 1.62 9.75
C ARG A 57 -15.27 0.22 9.23
N GLU A 58 -15.51 0.02 7.93
CA GLU A 58 -15.11 -1.21 7.23
C GLU A 58 -13.59 -1.41 7.37
N ASP A 59 -13.20 -2.59 7.83
CA ASP A 59 -11.80 -3.03 7.95
C ASP A 59 -11.42 -3.88 6.74
N VAL A 60 -10.23 -3.65 6.18
CA VAL A 60 -9.66 -4.50 5.12
C VAL A 60 -9.70 -5.99 5.47
N MET A 61 -9.46 -6.36 6.72
CA MET A 61 -9.45 -7.76 7.16
C MET A 61 -10.85 -8.40 7.17
N GLN A 62 -11.90 -7.59 7.04
CA GLN A 62 -13.31 -8.03 6.99
C GLN A 62 -13.97 -7.71 5.64
N ALA A 63 -13.29 -7.02 4.73
CA ALA A 63 -13.81 -6.64 3.42
C ALA A 63 -14.29 -7.86 2.62
N ASN A 64 -15.22 -7.67 1.67
CA ASN A 64 -15.74 -8.76 0.83
C ASN A 64 -15.01 -8.88 -0.53
N GLU A 65 -14.14 -7.93 -0.84
CA GLU A 65 -13.40 -7.84 -2.10
C GLU A 65 -11.89 -7.75 -1.79
N PRO A 66 -11.03 -8.23 -2.71
CA PRO A 66 -9.59 -8.12 -2.52
C PRO A 66 -9.10 -6.68 -2.62
N VAL A 67 -7.97 -6.43 -1.97
CA VAL A 67 -7.19 -5.20 -2.11
C VAL A 67 -6.26 -5.40 -3.30
N ASP A 68 -6.32 -4.48 -4.25
CA ASP A 68 -5.49 -4.54 -5.46
C ASP A 68 -4.04 -4.10 -5.19
N LEU A 69 -3.86 -3.15 -4.27
CA LEU A 69 -2.62 -2.39 -4.09
C LEU A 69 -2.41 -1.94 -2.64
N PHE A 70 -1.21 -2.17 -2.11
CA PHE A 70 -0.72 -1.50 -0.91
C PHE A 70 0.37 -0.49 -1.26
N LEU A 71 0.21 0.74 -0.75
CA LEU A 71 1.25 1.76 -0.76
C LEU A 71 2.01 1.70 0.57
N LEU A 72 3.27 1.28 0.51
CA LEU A 72 4.08 0.98 1.69
C LEU A 72 5.08 2.12 1.98
N PRO A 73 5.08 2.68 3.21
CA PRO A 73 6.05 3.69 3.59
C PRO A 73 7.37 3.09 4.05
N GLY A 74 8.45 3.85 3.94
CA GLY A 74 9.78 3.46 4.40
C GLY A 74 10.72 4.65 4.52
N LEU A 75 11.75 4.49 5.35
CA LEU A 75 12.85 5.44 5.50
C LEU A 75 13.86 5.28 4.37
N ALA A 76 14.12 4.03 3.98
CA ALA A 76 14.97 3.66 2.85
C ALA A 76 14.46 2.37 2.20
N PHE A 77 14.82 2.17 0.94
CA PHE A 77 14.55 0.97 0.15
C PHE A 77 15.82 0.59 -0.61
N ASP A 78 16.00 -0.67 -0.94
CA ASP A 78 17.03 -1.10 -1.88
C ASP A 78 16.42 -1.67 -3.16
N ARG A 79 17.26 -1.81 -4.18
CA ARG A 79 16.85 -2.34 -5.50
C ARG A 79 16.44 -3.81 -5.50
N THR A 80 16.58 -4.52 -4.38
CA THR A 80 16.03 -5.90 -4.22
C THR A 80 14.67 -5.92 -3.51
N GLY A 81 14.11 -4.73 -3.21
CA GLY A 81 12.79 -4.56 -2.61
C GLY A 81 12.78 -4.64 -1.10
N ARG A 82 13.94 -4.66 -0.44
CA ARG A 82 14.02 -4.58 1.01
C ARG A 82 13.70 -3.17 1.45
N ARG A 83 13.14 -3.04 2.66
CA ARG A 83 12.59 -1.79 3.17
C ARG A 83 13.01 -1.57 4.61
N LEU A 84 13.54 -0.39 4.89
CA LEU A 84 13.81 0.06 6.26
C LEU A 84 12.61 0.85 6.78
N GLY A 85 11.85 0.26 7.70
CA GLY A 85 10.78 0.94 8.43
C GLY A 85 11.28 1.72 9.66
N ARG A 86 10.34 2.18 10.51
CA ARG A 86 10.63 2.81 11.81
C ARG A 86 10.90 1.82 12.95
N GLY A 87 11.02 0.52 12.65
CA GLY A 87 11.35 -0.54 13.63
C GLY A 87 10.17 -1.20 14.35
N GLY A 88 8.91 -0.79 14.11
CA GLY A 88 7.74 -1.34 14.79
C GLY A 88 7.05 -2.54 14.13
N GLY A 89 7.49 -2.99 12.95
CA GLY A 89 6.96 -4.20 12.29
C GLY A 89 5.47 -4.20 11.90
N TYR A 90 4.75 -3.07 12.01
CA TYR A 90 3.31 -2.98 11.77
C TYR A 90 2.91 -3.43 10.35
N TYR A 91 3.58 -2.89 9.34
CA TYR A 91 3.27 -3.21 7.94
C TYR A 91 3.59 -4.66 7.62
N ASP A 92 4.75 -5.17 8.06
CA ASP A 92 5.15 -6.55 7.77
C ASP A 92 4.19 -7.55 8.43
N THR A 93 3.78 -7.30 9.67
CA THR A 93 2.76 -8.11 10.36
C THR A 93 1.40 -8.04 9.67
N PHE A 94 0.92 -6.84 9.32
CA PHE A 94 -0.35 -6.67 8.65
C PHE A 94 -0.38 -7.35 7.27
N ILE A 95 0.66 -7.15 6.45
CA ILE A 95 0.74 -7.70 5.09
C ILE A 95 0.73 -9.23 5.15
N ARG A 96 1.53 -9.86 6.03
CA ARG A 96 1.50 -11.34 6.16
C ARG A 96 0.11 -11.85 6.50
N ASN A 97 -0.56 -11.22 7.47
CA ASN A 97 -1.92 -11.60 7.86
C ASN A 97 -2.90 -11.43 6.69
N TYR A 98 -2.77 -10.34 5.92
CA TYR A 98 -3.59 -10.10 4.74
C TYR A 98 -3.32 -11.12 3.62
N GLN A 99 -2.06 -11.48 3.37
CA GLN A 99 -1.70 -12.46 2.35
C GLN A 99 -2.27 -13.84 2.67
N GLU A 100 -2.26 -14.24 3.95
CA GLU A 100 -2.90 -15.47 4.42
C GLU A 100 -4.43 -15.41 4.27
N LEU A 101 -5.06 -14.27 4.58
CA LEU A 101 -6.50 -14.05 4.33
C LEU A 101 -6.84 -14.17 2.84
N ALA A 102 -6.08 -13.50 1.97
CA ALA A 102 -6.27 -13.55 0.53
C ALA A 102 -6.12 -14.98 0.00
N LYS A 103 -5.13 -15.73 0.49
CA LYS A 103 -4.95 -17.14 0.17
C LYS A 103 -6.14 -17.99 0.64
N ALA A 104 -6.60 -17.81 1.87
CA ALA A 104 -7.75 -18.54 2.42
C ALA A 104 -9.05 -18.26 1.65
N ARG A 105 -9.19 -17.05 1.09
CA ARG A 105 -10.35 -16.62 0.29
C ARG A 105 -10.18 -16.83 -1.23
N ASN A 106 -9.06 -17.43 -1.66
CA ASN A 106 -8.70 -17.61 -3.07
C ASN A 106 -8.74 -16.29 -3.88
N TRP A 107 -8.22 -15.23 -3.27
CA TRP A 107 -8.07 -13.92 -3.87
C TRP A 107 -6.71 -13.74 -4.51
N GLU A 108 -6.65 -12.86 -5.52
CA GLU A 108 -5.37 -12.38 -6.02
C GLU A 108 -4.60 -11.64 -4.93
N GLN A 109 -3.28 -11.81 -4.93
CA GLN A 109 -2.41 -11.11 -4.00
C GLN A 109 -2.27 -9.63 -4.40
N PRO A 110 -2.28 -8.72 -3.43
CA PRO A 110 -2.15 -7.29 -3.68
C PRO A 110 -0.77 -6.98 -4.25
N LEU A 111 -0.66 -5.96 -5.10
CA LEU A 111 0.64 -5.42 -5.47
C LEU A 111 1.20 -4.60 -4.29
N LEU A 112 2.45 -4.84 -3.91
CA LEU A 112 3.14 -4.11 -2.84
C LEU A 112 4.06 -3.05 -3.46
N VAL A 113 3.67 -1.78 -3.38
CA VAL A 113 4.42 -0.68 -4.00
C VAL A 113 4.92 0.28 -2.94
N ALA A 114 6.17 0.68 -3.02
CA ALA A 114 6.68 1.77 -2.22
C ALA A 114 6.83 3.05 -3.04
N LEU A 115 6.27 4.14 -2.50
CA LEU A 115 6.54 5.49 -2.99
C LEU A 115 7.81 6.01 -2.30
N SER A 116 8.78 6.46 -3.10
CA SER A 116 10.08 6.86 -2.59
C SER A 116 10.70 8.02 -3.37
N TYR A 117 11.51 8.83 -2.68
CA TYR A 117 12.46 9.71 -3.35
C TYR A 117 13.65 8.89 -3.85
N SER A 118 14.29 9.33 -4.94
CA SER A 118 15.48 8.66 -5.48
C SER A 118 16.62 8.54 -4.46
N THR A 119 16.72 9.49 -3.52
CA THR A 119 17.70 9.46 -2.42
C THR A 119 17.40 8.43 -1.34
N GLN A 120 16.19 7.88 -1.29
CA GLN A 120 15.82 6.78 -0.40
C GLN A 120 16.10 5.41 -1.04
N ILE A 121 16.47 5.35 -2.32
CA ILE A 121 16.75 4.11 -3.04
C ILE A 121 18.25 3.84 -3.01
N MET A 122 18.64 2.78 -2.33
CA MET A 122 20.01 2.33 -2.13
C MET A 122 20.40 1.25 -3.14
N ASP A 123 21.69 0.95 -3.20
CA ASP A 123 22.21 -0.20 -3.93
C ASP A 123 21.68 -1.52 -3.36
N GLU A 124 21.76 -2.58 -4.16
CA GLU A 124 21.20 -3.89 -3.85
C GLU A 124 21.71 -4.46 -2.53
N GLU A 125 20.78 -5.03 -1.75
CA GLU A 125 21.07 -5.79 -0.53
C GLU A 125 21.72 -5.01 0.63
N VAL A 126 21.75 -3.68 0.56
CA VAL A 126 22.29 -2.81 1.61
C VAL A 126 21.41 -2.84 2.87
N ILE A 127 20.10 -3.03 2.72
CA ILE A 127 19.19 -3.03 3.85
C ILE A 127 19.18 -4.44 4.50
N PRO A 128 19.50 -4.54 5.80
CA PRO A 128 19.40 -5.80 6.53
C PRO A 128 17.94 -6.19 6.72
N ILE A 129 17.65 -7.48 6.60
CA ILE A 129 16.31 -8.04 6.76
C ILE A 129 16.27 -9.15 7.79
N THR A 130 15.07 -9.40 8.28
CA THR A 130 14.68 -10.53 9.10
C THR A 130 13.77 -11.46 8.28
N PRO A 131 13.58 -12.73 8.71
CA PRO A 131 12.64 -13.64 8.06
C PRO A 131 11.19 -13.16 8.01
N ASN A 132 10.85 -12.15 8.83
CA ASN A 132 9.51 -11.61 8.95
C ASN A 132 9.25 -10.45 7.98
N ASP A 133 10.29 -9.88 7.37
CA ASP A 133 10.14 -8.69 6.52
C ASP A 133 9.51 -9.06 5.19
N VAL A 134 8.53 -8.24 4.77
CA VAL A 134 7.86 -8.42 3.49
C VAL A 134 8.43 -7.41 2.48
N PRO A 135 9.18 -7.88 1.47
CA PRO A 135 9.73 -7.02 0.43
C PRO A 135 8.65 -6.49 -0.50
N VAL A 136 8.91 -5.32 -1.08
CA VAL A 136 8.04 -4.67 -2.07
C VAL A 136 8.19 -5.34 -3.45
N ASP A 137 7.15 -5.22 -4.28
CA ASP A 137 7.16 -5.67 -5.66
C ASP A 137 7.70 -4.59 -6.62
N ALA A 138 7.54 -3.31 -6.29
CA ALA A 138 8.04 -2.19 -7.07
C ALA A 138 8.36 -0.95 -6.22
N LEU A 139 9.32 -0.16 -6.72
CA LEU A 139 9.61 1.19 -6.23
C LEU A 139 9.10 2.21 -7.26
N VAL A 140 8.43 3.26 -6.78
CA VAL A 140 7.95 4.37 -7.62
C VAL A 140 8.53 5.67 -7.09
N SER A 141 9.21 6.39 -7.97
CA SER A 141 9.78 7.70 -7.70
C SER A 141 9.47 8.67 -8.84
N ALA A 142 9.81 9.94 -8.67
CA ALA A 142 9.70 10.93 -9.75
C ALA A 142 10.55 10.57 -10.99
N ALA A 143 11.60 9.75 -10.82
CA ALA A 143 12.44 9.28 -11.92
C ALA A 143 11.82 8.11 -12.70
N GLY A 144 10.73 7.52 -12.21
CA GLY A 144 10.05 6.40 -12.84
C GLY A 144 9.80 5.22 -11.89
N VAL A 145 9.46 4.08 -12.49
CA VAL A 145 9.10 2.84 -11.80
C VAL A 145 10.23 1.83 -11.94
N ILE A 146 10.61 1.22 -10.82
CA ILE A 146 11.57 0.11 -10.76
C ILE A 146 10.79 -1.14 -10.35
N PRO A 147 10.38 -2.00 -11.31
CA PRO A 147 9.80 -3.30 -10.99
C PRO A 147 10.88 -4.24 -10.45
N ILE A 148 10.57 -4.97 -9.38
CA ILE A 148 11.51 -5.88 -8.70
C ILE A 148 11.04 -7.33 -8.83
N ARG A 149 9.73 -7.56 -8.64
CA ARG A 149 9.12 -8.89 -8.63
C ARG A 149 8.25 -9.11 -9.85
N SER A 150 8.08 -10.38 -10.25
CA SER A 150 7.27 -10.75 -11.42
C SER A 150 5.84 -10.19 -11.34
N ALA A 151 5.24 -10.16 -10.15
CA ALA A 151 3.92 -9.57 -9.94
C ALA A 151 3.83 -8.10 -10.39
N ALA A 152 4.90 -7.31 -10.20
CA ALA A 152 4.96 -5.93 -10.71
C ALA A 152 5.19 -5.90 -12.21
N LEU A 153 6.13 -6.72 -12.73
CA LEU A 153 6.43 -6.79 -14.16
C LEU A 153 5.18 -7.12 -14.98
N GLU A 154 4.44 -8.15 -14.57
CA GLU A 154 3.21 -8.62 -15.22
C GLU A 154 2.12 -7.55 -15.20
N ARG A 155 1.91 -6.87 -14.06
CA ARG A 155 0.89 -5.81 -13.96
C ARG A 155 1.25 -4.57 -14.75
N ILE A 156 2.53 -4.21 -14.82
CA ILE A 156 3.00 -3.08 -15.63
C ILE A 156 2.89 -3.42 -17.13
N SER A 157 3.26 -4.63 -17.55
CA SER A 157 3.13 -5.05 -18.95
C SER A 157 1.66 -5.17 -19.39
N ASN A 158 0.77 -5.64 -18.51
CA ASN A 158 -0.65 -5.79 -18.82
C ASN A 158 -1.43 -4.46 -18.78
N GLY A 159 -0.90 -3.44 -18.10
CA GLY A 159 -1.46 -2.08 -18.09
C GLY A 159 -1.09 -1.24 -19.32
N PHE A 160 -0.03 -1.62 -20.03
CA PHE A 160 0.35 -1.07 -21.33
C PHE A 160 -0.19 -1.97 -22.46
N SER A 161 -1.50 -1.94 -22.71
CA SER A 161 -1.97 -2.32 -24.05
C SER A 161 -1.56 -1.20 -25.02
N PRO A 162 -0.81 -1.49 -26.11
CA PRO A 162 -0.47 -0.49 -27.12
C PRO A 162 -1.68 0.00 -27.93
N ASP A 163 -2.88 -0.52 -27.69
CA ASP A 163 -4.10 -0.21 -28.45
C ASP A 163 -4.74 1.17 -28.14
N VAL A 164 -4.08 2.04 -27.36
CA VAL A 164 -4.51 3.45 -27.15
C VAL A 164 -3.51 4.44 -27.75
N ALA A 165 -2.68 3.99 -28.70
CA ALA A 165 -1.84 4.88 -29.51
C ALA A 165 -2.26 4.82 -30.98
N CYS A 166 -3.39 5.47 -31.31
CA CYS A 166 -3.69 6.10 -32.60
C CYS A 166 -4.88 7.05 -32.42
#